data_AF-A0A248TE88-F1
#
_entry.id   AF-A0A248TE88-F1
#
_cell.length_a   1.000
_cell.length_b   1.000
_cell.length_c   1.000
_cell.angle_alpha   90.00
_cell.angle_beta   90.00
_cell.angle_gamma   90.00
#
_symmetry.space_group_name_H-M   'P 1'
#
loop_
_entity.id
_entity.type
_entity.pdbx_description
1 polymer ?
#
loop_
_entity_poly.entity_id
_entity_poly.type
_entity_poly.pdbx_seq_one_letter_code
_entity_poly.pdbx_strand_id
1 'polypeptide(L)'
;MKSRPKNFIIAGVGVTSLLLLAKKENREKLQTLTHKMKSYLPTNSENQYEMKAGHPDPQDTRDNEMVSEGAMTSVNYYNNQQEEK
;
A
#
# COMPACT_ATOMS: atom_id res chain seq x y z
N MET A 1 42.56 23.96 5.23
CA MET A 1 41.15 24.08 4.79
C MET A 1 40.30 24.50 5.99
N LYS A 2 39.80 25.74 6.03
CA LYS A 2 39.08 26.32 7.18
C LYS A 2 37.68 25.67 7.28
N SER A 3 37.39 24.95 8.36
CA SER A 3 36.11 24.26 8.57
C SER A 3 34.98 25.28 8.70
N ARG A 4 34.05 25.30 7.73
CA ARG A 4 32.86 26.15 7.78
C ARG A 4 31.92 25.70 8.92
N PRO A 5 31.31 26.63 9.66
CA PRO A 5 30.57 26.28 10.86
C PRO A 5 29.18 25.72 10.50
N LYS A 6 29.10 24.38 10.46
CA LYS A 6 27.87 23.59 10.19
C LYS A 6 26.68 24.00 11.06
N ASN A 7 26.95 24.54 12.25
CA ASN A 7 25.95 24.95 13.22
C ASN A 7 25.06 26.12 12.74
N PHE A 8 25.60 27.05 11.94
CA PHE A 8 24.80 28.17 11.41
C PHE A 8 23.84 27.72 10.31
N ILE A 9 24.18 26.67 9.56
CA ILE A 9 23.31 26.12 8.52
C ILE A 9 22.09 25.46 9.18
N ILE A 10 22.31 24.65 10.23
CA ILE A 10 21.23 23.99 10.97
C ILE A 10 20.32 25.04 11.64
N ALA A 11 20.90 26.05 12.28
CA ALA A 11 20.12 27.13 12.89
C ALA A 11 19.30 27.94 11.86
N GLY A 12 19.87 28.25 10.69
CA GLY A 12 19.18 28.95 9.61
C GLY A 12 17.99 28.17 9.02
N VAL A 13 18.13 26.85 8.86
CA VAL A 13 17.05 25.97 8.38
C VAL A 13 15.93 25.83 9.43
N GLY A 14 16.27 25.77 10.71
CA GLY A 14 15.29 25.69 11.80
C GLY A 14 14.39 26.92 11.90
N VAL A 15 14.97 28.13 11.87
CA VAL A 15 14.20 29.38 12.00
C VAL A 15 13.29 29.61 10.81
N THR A 16 13.78 29.36 9.59
CA THR A 16 12.98 29.58 8.36
C THR A 16 11.80 28.63 8.26
N SER A 17 11.96 27.36 8.64
CA SER A 17 10.84 26.40 8.67
C SER A 17 9.75 26.80 9.68
N LEU A 18 10.13 27.29 10.87
CA LEU A 18 9.18 27.79 11.86
C LEU A 18 8.40 29.02 11.37
N LEU A 19 9.07 29.98 10.74
CA LEU A 19 8.42 31.18 10.17
C LEU A 19 7.48 30.82 9.01
N LEU A 20 7.88 29.87 8.16
CA LEU A 20 7.03 29.38 7.08
C LEU A 20 5.78 28.69 7.63
N LEU A 21 5.89 27.91 8.70
CA LEU A 21 4.75 27.26 9.36
C LEU A 21 3.90 28.23 10.18
N ALA A 22 4.45 29.31 10.72
CA ALA A 22 3.69 30.29 11.50
C ALA A 22 2.63 31.03 10.65
N LYS A 23 2.87 31.22 9.35
CA LYS A 23 1.93 31.89 8.44
C LYS A 23 0.86 30.91 7.93
N LYS A 24 -0.41 31.16 8.25
CA LYS A 24 -1.56 30.30 7.86
C LYS A 24 -1.65 30.06 6.35
N GLU A 25 -1.45 31.10 5.53
CA GLU A 25 -1.46 31.03 4.06
C GLU A 25 -0.39 30.06 3.49
N ASN A 26 0.76 29.95 4.17
CA ASN A 26 1.84 29.08 3.73
C ASN A 26 1.53 27.61 4.04
N ARG A 27 0.67 27.32 5.03
CA ARG A 27 0.27 25.95 5.37
C ARG A 27 -0.55 25.30 4.27
N GLU A 28 -1.46 26.04 3.66
CA GLU A 28 -2.26 25.55 2.53
C GLU A 28 -1.36 25.25 1.32
N LYS A 29 -0.47 26.18 0.97
CA LYS A 29 0.52 25.96 -0.11
C LYS A 29 1.42 24.76 0.17
N LEU A 30 1.86 24.57 1.41
CA LEU A 30 2.64 23.41 1.83
C LEU A 30 1.84 22.11 1.72
N GLN A 31 0.57 22.09 2.12
CA GLN A 31 -0.31 20.93 1.96
C GLN A 31 -0.52 20.57 0.49
N THR A 32 -0.73 21.55 -0.38
CA THR A 32 -0.85 21.31 -1.83
C THR A 32 0.45 20.75 -2.41
N LEU A 33 1.60 21.30 -1.99
CA LEU A 33 2.92 20.84 -2.44
C LEU A 33 3.21 19.41 -1.96
N THR A 34 2.94 19.09 -0.69
CA THR A 34 3.16 17.75 -0.14
C THR A 34 2.22 16.72 -0.77
N HIS A 35 0.97 17.09 -1.04
CA HIS A 35 0.03 16.23 -1.75
C HIS A 35 0.51 15.95 -3.19
N LYS A 36 0.99 16.99 -3.89
CA LYS A 36 1.57 16.85 -5.24
C LYS A 36 2.86 16.03 -5.23
N MET A 37 3.71 16.16 -4.21
CA MET A 37 4.90 15.31 -4.09
C MET A 37 4.55 13.86 -3.77
N LYS A 38 3.53 13.64 -2.94
CA LYS A 38 3.02 12.29 -2.61
C LYS A 38 2.51 11.56 -3.86
N SER A 39 1.93 12.26 -4.84
CA SER A 39 1.50 11.63 -6.10
C SER A 39 2.65 11.23 -7.02
N TYR A 40 3.85 11.80 -6.85
CA TYR A 40 5.04 11.40 -7.61
C TYR A 40 5.87 10.33 -6.92
N LEU A 41 5.61 10.08 -5.64
CA LEU A 41 6.21 8.96 -4.92
C LEU A 41 5.37 7.71 -5.20
N PRO A 42 5.95 6.62 -5.72
CA PRO A 42 5.23 5.37 -5.86
C PRO A 42 4.83 4.90 -4.47
N THR A 43 3.54 5.02 -4.15
CA THR A 43 3.00 4.35 -2.97
C THR A 43 2.92 2.88 -3.35
N ASN A 44 3.72 2.02 -2.71
CA ASN A 44 3.50 0.58 -2.74
C ASN A 44 2.18 0.29 -2.00
N SER A 45 1.05 0.64 -2.61
CA SER A 45 -0.24 0.08 -2.22
C SER A 45 -0.30 -1.31 -2.81
N GLU A 46 0.38 -2.23 -2.14
CA GLU A 46 0.40 -3.68 -2.39
C GLU A 46 -0.95 -4.30 -2.01
N ASN A 47 -2.03 -3.70 -2.49
CA ASN A 47 -3.40 -4.19 -2.36
C ASN A 47 -4.18 -3.81 -3.64
N GLN A 48 -3.55 -4.00 -4.79
CA GLN A 48 -4.35 -4.31 -5.96
C GLN A 48 -4.76 -5.76 -5.79
N TYR A 49 -5.95 -6.00 -5.23
CA TYR A 49 -6.64 -7.25 -5.49
C TYR A 49 -6.75 -7.32 -7.00
N GLU A 50 -5.86 -8.07 -7.65
CA GLU A 50 -5.99 -8.42 -9.05
C GLU A 50 -7.31 -9.18 -9.16
N MET A 51 -8.38 -8.46 -9.49
CA MET A 51 -9.59 -9.10 -9.96
C MET A 51 -9.22 -9.77 -11.27
N LYS A 52 -8.86 -11.05 -11.20
CA LYS A 52 -8.71 -11.94 -12.36
C LYS A 52 -10.09 -12.18 -12.98
N ALA A 53 -10.71 -11.13 -13.50
CA ALA A 53 -11.98 -11.20 -14.20
C ALA A 53 -11.71 -11.38 -15.69
N GLY A 54 -11.84 -12.61 -16.19
CA GLY A 54 -12.04 -12.86 -17.63
C GLY A 54 -10.85 -13.35 -18.45
N HIS A 55 -9.75 -13.78 -17.83
CA HIS A 55 -8.67 -14.54 -18.51
C HIS A 55 -8.08 -15.58 -17.55
N PRO A 56 -8.71 -16.75 -17.38
CA PRO A 56 -8.08 -17.86 -16.69
C PRO A 56 -6.85 -18.29 -17.52
N ASP A 57 -5.68 -18.19 -16.91
CA ASP A 57 -4.44 -18.67 -17.53
C ASP A 57 -4.41 -20.20 -17.38
N PRO A 58 -4.38 -20.97 -18.48
CA PRO A 58 -4.39 -22.44 -18.40
C PRO A 58 -3.14 -23.03 -17.70
N GLN A 59 -2.11 -22.23 -17.44
CA GLN A 59 -0.94 -22.62 -16.65
C GLN A 59 -1.03 -22.19 -15.17
N ASP A 60 -2.07 -21.47 -14.75
CA ASP A 60 -2.27 -21.10 -13.34
C ASP A 60 -2.82 -22.29 -12.55
N THR A 61 -1.93 -22.95 -11.81
CA THR A 61 -2.30 -24.10 -10.98
C THR A 61 -3.24 -23.74 -9.83
N ARG A 62 -3.34 -22.46 -9.43
CA ARG A 62 -4.28 -22.04 -8.38
C ARG A 62 -5.74 -22.12 -8.80
N ASP A 63 -6.02 -21.96 -10.09
CA ASP A 63 -7.38 -22.15 -10.62
C ASP A 63 -7.81 -23.64 -10.49
N ASN A 64 -6.87 -24.58 -10.57
CA ASN A 64 -7.14 -26.01 -10.39
C ASN A 64 -7.40 -26.40 -8.92
N GLU A 65 -6.80 -25.68 -7.96
CA GLU A 65 -7.02 -25.91 -6.53
C GLU A 65 -8.50 -25.66 -6.16
N MET A 66 -9.11 -24.57 -6.64
CA MET A 66 -10.53 -24.25 -6.37
C MET A 66 -11.51 -25.33 -6.85
N VAL A 67 -11.22 -26.00 -7.97
CA VAL A 67 -12.07 -27.09 -8.48
C VAL A 67 -11.93 -28.34 -7.62
N SER A 68 -10.72 -28.64 -7.15
CA SER A 68 -10.45 -29.80 -6.30
C SER A 68 -11.12 -29.70 -4.92
N GLU A 69 -11.16 -28.50 -4.34
CA GLU A 69 -11.81 -28.23 -3.05
C GLU A 69 -13.34 -28.44 -3.12
N GLY A 70 -13.98 -28.01 -4.21
CA GLY A 70 -15.41 -28.21 -4.44
C GLY A 70 -15.79 -29.69 -4.61
N ALA A 71 -14.95 -30.47 -5.29
CA ALA A 71 -15.21 -31.90 -5.53
C ALA A 71 -15.20 -32.72 -4.24
N MET A 72 -14.26 -32.47 -3.32
CA MET A 72 -14.19 -33.20 -2.04
C MET A 72 -15.30 -32.79 -1.05
N THR A 73 -15.79 -31.56 -1.14
CA THR A 73 -16.82 -31.03 -0.22
C THR A 73 -18.12 -31.86 -0.27
N SER A 74 -18.57 -32.21 -1.48
CA SER A 74 -19.81 -32.98 -1.68
C SER A 74 -19.72 -34.41 -1.11
N VAL A 75 -18.56 -35.05 -1.28
CA VAL A 75 -18.29 -36.41 -0.79
C VAL A 75 -18.20 -36.41 0.73
N ASN A 76 -17.47 -35.46 1.32
CA ASN A 76 -17.35 -35.33 2.77
C ASN A 76 -18.71 -35.06 3.43
N TYR A 77 -19.54 -34.21 2.83
CA TYR A 77 -20.88 -33.94 3.34
C TYR A 77 -21.78 -35.19 3.33
N TYR A 78 -21.74 -35.96 2.25
CA TYR A 78 -22.49 -37.22 2.16
C TYR A 78 -21.99 -38.24 3.18
N ASN A 79 -20.67 -38.44 3.28
CA ASN A 79 -20.07 -39.40 4.20
C ASN A 79 -20.40 -39.07 5.66
N ASN A 80 -20.25 -37.81 6.08
CA ASN A 80 -20.61 -37.38 7.43
C ASN A 80 -22.09 -37.66 7.75
N GLN A 81 -23.00 -37.43 6.80
CA GLN A 81 -24.41 -37.71 7.00
C GLN A 81 -24.76 -39.21 7.02
N GLN A 82 -23.93 -40.07 6.44
CA GLN A 82 -24.08 -41.52 6.57
C GLN A 82 -23.44 -42.05 7.85
N GLU A 83 -22.34 -41.45 8.31
CA GLU A 83 -21.65 -41.82 9.56
C GLU A 83 -22.39 -41.35 10.82
N GLU A 84 -23.17 -40.26 10.74
CA GLU A 84 -24.03 -39.77 11.83
C GLU A 84 -25.38 -40.51 11.94
N LYS A 85 -25.67 -41.49 11.08
CA LYS A 85 -26.88 -42.34 11.11
C LYS A 85 -26.60 -43.74 11.65
#